data_AF-A0A660TBL8-F1
#
_entry.id   AF-A0A660TBL8-F1
#
_cell.length_a   1.000
_cell.length_b   1.000
_cell.length_c   1.000
_cell.angle_alpha   90.00
_cell.angle_beta   90.00
_cell.angle_gamma   90.00
#
_symmetry.space_group_name_H-M   'P 1'
#
loop_
_entity.id
_entity.type
_entity.pdbx_description
1 polymer ?
#
loop_
_entity_poly.entity_id
_entity_poly.type
_entity_poly.pdbx_seq_one_letter_code
_entity_poly.pdbx_strand_id
1 'polypeptide(L)'
;MLESEKIITGDWIDTREASKDFYSLTSYFKPSAEEIKRQIEAIRGSVEGGLTEYKRACLIPVFIALENMKYQSLDAAEMYKQELNSKYLLYVIMLQKMLAQKTIPLSTEKVKESDESIDVDINTIIQDIRERINRDPASKNNPSVKKILMQVNLYTKEHSKLKELFYQIKPDKMAAYLSNFVQVYDTIFSSMRKNYSELIREEELKEKKQQEVRVLSLIPMKALTEIYTRQAKAVSRISSTLRYARAEKYKTREILVKLFNDRESILKTIKDEEETSGKICARTAAVLKGLSLNECSKKLKQEFKREILILLEKTLKEIT
;
A
#
# COMPACT_ATOMS: atom_id res chain seq x y z
N MET A 1 13.87 -38.06 -15.27
CA MET A 1 14.40 -37.44 -14.01
C MET A 1 15.46 -36.36 -14.30
N LEU A 2 16.46 -36.62 -15.18
CA LEU A 2 17.42 -35.58 -15.61
C LEU A 2 16.78 -34.45 -16.43
N GLU A 3 15.81 -34.77 -17.28
CA GLU A 3 15.12 -33.79 -18.13
C GLU A 3 14.20 -32.84 -17.35
N SER A 4 13.42 -33.37 -16.41
CA SER A 4 12.59 -32.56 -15.51
C SER A 4 13.42 -31.56 -14.69
N GLU A 5 14.58 -31.97 -14.17
CA GLU A 5 15.46 -31.07 -13.40
C GLU A 5 16.11 -29.99 -14.29
N LYS A 6 16.41 -30.30 -15.55
CA LYS A 6 16.89 -29.29 -16.53
C LYS A 6 15.81 -28.23 -16.79
N ILE A 7 14.57 -28.63 -17.04
CA ILE A 7 13.44 -27.71 -17.28
C ILE A 7 13.20 -26.84 -16.05
N ILE A 8 13.11 -27.45 -14.86
CA ILE A 8 12.91 -26.74 -13.59
C ILE A 8 14.03 -25.72 -13.35
N THR A 9 15.27 -26.08 -13.64
CA THR A 9 16.42 -25.19 -13.47
C THR A 9 16.39 -24.05 -14.49
N GLY A 10 16.04 -24.32 -15.75
CA GLY A 10 15.86 -23.32 -16.80
C GLY A 10 14.81 -22.29 -16.42
N ASP A 11 13.63 -22.74 -15.99
CA ASP A 11 12.53 -21.86 -15.57
C ASP A 11 12.92 -20.90 -14.44
N TRP A 12 13.73 -21.38 -13.49
CA TRP A 12 14.25 -20.56 -12.42
C TRP A 12 15.24 -19.50 -12.92
N ILE A 13 16.12 -19.87 -13.86
CA ILE A 13 17.07 -18.93 -14.48
C ILE A 13 16.30 -17.83 -15.19
N ASP A 14 15.32 -18.19 -16.02
CA ASP A 14 14.49 -17.24 -16.78
C ASP A 14 13.72 -16.31 -15.84
N THR A 15 13.10 -16.86 -14.79
CA THR A 15 12.38 -16.08 -13.77
C THR A 15 13.31 -15.11 -13.04
N ARG A 16 14.53 -15.54 -12.73
CA ARG A 16 15.55 -14.71 -12.06
C ARG A 16 16.06 -13.60 -13.00
N GLU A 17 16.20 -13.87 -14.28
CA GLU A 17 16.61 -12.88 -15.27
C GLU A 17 15.53 -11.83 -15.52
N ALA A 18 14.25 -12.26 -15.55
CA ALA A 18 13.12 -11.36 -15.64
C ALA A 18 12.98 -10.43 -14.43
N SER A 19 13.52 -10.80 -13.26
CA SER A 19 13.43 -10.01 -12.03
C SER A 19 14.43 -8.86 -11.91
N LYS A 20 15.04 -8.42 -13.02
CA LYS A 20 15.95 -7.27 -13.05
C LYS A 20 15.21 -5.95 -12.87
N ASP A 21 13.98 -5.85 -13.37
CA ASP A 21 13.10 -4.69 -13.22
C ASP A 21 11.62 -5.11 -13.25
N PHE A 22 10.74 -4.20 -12.83
CA PHE A 22 9.32 -4.50 -12.65
C PHE A 22 8.60 -4.79 -13.97
N TYR A 23 8.95 -4.07 -15.05
CA TYR A 23 8.29 -4.22 -16.33
C TYR A 23 8.70 -5.53 -16.99
N SER A 24 9.98 -5.90 -16.93
CA SER A 24 10.46 -7.21 -17.40
C SER A 24 9.78 -8.35 -16.66
N LEU A 25 9.64 -8.25 -15.33
CA LEU A 25 8.96 -9.28 -14.53
C LEU A 25 7.48 -9.40 -14.93
N THR A 26 6.76 -8.29 -15.03
CA THR A 26 5.35 -8.28 -15.42
C THR A 26 5.16 -8.81 -16.85
N SER A 27 6.03 -8.43 -17.78
CA SER A 27 6.03 -8.92 -19.16
C SER A 27 6.35 -10.42 -19.26
N TYR A 28 7.20 -10.95 -18.39
CA TYR A 28 7.50 -12.38 -18.33
C TYR A 28 6.31 -13.19 -17.79
N PHE A 29 5.71 -12.75 -16.68
CA PHE A 29 4.59 -13.47 -16.07
C PHE A 29 3.29 -13.36 -16.88
N LYS A 30 3.11 -12.26 -17.63
CA LYS A 30 1.90 -11.93 -18.40
C LYS A 30 0.63 -12.18 -17.57
N PRO A 31 0.49 -11.52 -16.40
CA PRO A 31 -0.63 -11.77 -15.53
C PRO A 31 -1.95 -11.34 -16.18
N SER A 32 -3.04 -12.04 -15.91
CA SER A 32 -4.38 -11.64 -16.37
C SER A 32 -5.05 -10.72 -15.34
N ALA A 33 -5.89 -9.79 -15.81
CA ALA A 33 -6.60 -8.87 -14.92
C ALA A 33 -7.48 -9.60 -13.90
N GLU A 34 -8.16 -10.68 -14.30
CA GLU A 34 -8.98 -11.49 -13.40
C GLU A 34 -8.16 -12.11 -12.28
N GLU A 35 -7.01 -12.68 -12.61
CA GLU A 35 -6.20 -13.38 -11.62
C GLU A 35 -5.46 -12.40 -10.71
N ILE A 36 -5.02 -11.25 -11.21
CA ILE A 36 -4.51 -10.15 -10.36
C ILE A 36 -5.58 -9.68 -9.37
N LYS A 37 -6.84 -9.52 -9.79
CA LYS A 37 -7.94 -9.19 -8.86
C LYS A 37 -8.10 -10.26 -7.79
N ARG A 38 -8.05 -11.55 -8.14
CA ARG A 38 -8.10 -12.64 -7.17
C ARG A 38 -6.95 -12.58 -6.17
N GLN A 39 -5.73 -12.30 -6.62
CA GLN A 39 -4.58 -12.16 -5.72
C GLN A 39 -4.70 -10.94 -4.80
N ILE A 40 -5.21 -9.81 -5.31
CA ILE A 40 -5.51 -8.62 -4.49
C ILE A 40 -6.48 -8.96 -3.37
N GLU A 41 -7.60 -9.63 -3.69
CA GLU A 41 -8.61 -10.01 -2.70
C GLU A 41 -8.07 -11.04 -1.69
N ALA A 42 -7.29 -12.03 -2.14
CA ALA A 42 -6.65 -13.01 -1.26
C ALA A 42 -5.68 -12.35 -0.27
N ILE A 43 -4.86 -11.39 -0.74
CA ILE A 43 -3.94 -10.63 0.12
C ILE A 43 -4.72 -9.72 1.07
N ARG A 44 -5.80 -9.06 0.62
CA ARG A 44 -6.68 -8.24 1.47
C ARG A 44 -7.26 -9.07 2.61
N GLY A 45 -7.74 -10.28 2.31
CA GLY A 45 -8.29 -11.23 3.28
C GLY A 45 -7.29 -11.78 4.30
N SER A 46 -5.98 -11.69 4.05
CA SER A 46 -4.94 -12.13 5.00
C SER A 46 -4.64 -11.03 6.03
N VAL A 47 -5.34 -11.03 7.17
CA VAL A 47 -5.37 -9.91 8.12
C VAL A 47 -4.22 -9.98 9.14
N GLU A 48 -3.99 -11.14 9.76
CA GLU A 48 -3.10 -11.27 10.91
C GLU A 48 -1.64 -11.52 10.50
N GLY A 49 -1.42 -12.48 9.59
CA GLY A 49 -0.08 -12.81 9.10
C GLY A 49 0.33 -11.99 7.88
N GLY A 50 -0.60 -11.28 7.24
CA GLY A 50 -0.34 -10.51 6.03
C GLY A 50 0.16 -11.42 4.91
N LEU A 51 1.35 -11.13 4.34
CA LEU A 51 1.88 -11.92 3.23
C LEU A 51 2.30 -13.34 3.63
N THR A 52 2.68 -13.61 4.89
CA THR A 52 3.06 -14.98 5.29
C THR A 52 1.85 -15.90 5.37
N GLU A 53 0.71 -15.37 5.82
CA GLU A 53 -0.59 -16.03 5.82
C GLU A 53 -1.08 -16.28 4.39
N TYR A 54 -1.04 -15.26 3.52
CA TYR A 54 -1.37 -15.40 2.10
C TYR A 54 -0.56 -16.51 1.42
N LYS A 55 0.77 -16.53 1.61
CA LYS A 55 1.65 -17.58 1.04
C LYS A 55 1.25 -18.98 1.51
N ARG A 56 0.91 -19.14 2.79
CA ARG A 56 0.44 -20.43 3.34
C ARG A 56 -0.90 -20.82 2.72
N ALA A 57 -1.84 -19.88 2.61
CA ALA A 57 -3.14 -20.11 2.00
C ALA A 57 -3.03 -20.54 0.54
N CYS A 58 -2.07 -20.00 -0.23
CA CYS A 58 -1.80 -20.46 -1.60
C CYS A 58 -1.18 -21.86 -1.66
N LEU A 59 -0.26 -22.20 -0.74
CA LEU A 59 0.47 -23.49 -0.78
C LEU A 59 -0.33 -24.68 -0.25
N ILE A 60 -1.23 -24.48 0.72
CA ILE A 60 -2.00 -25.58 1.33
C ILE A 60 -2.80 -26.37 0.28
N PRO A 61 -3.58 -25.75 -0.63
CA PRO A 61 -4.29 -26.47 -1.68
C PRO A 61 -3.36 -27.29 -2.59
N VAL A 62 -2.18 -26.75 -2.89
CA VAL A 62 -1.17 -27.45 -3.71
C VAL A 62 -0.71 -28.73 -3.00
N PHE A 63 -0.40 -28.64 -1.70
CA PHE A 63 0.03 -29.82 -0.95
C PHE A 63 -1.08 -30.84 -0.75
N ILE A 64 -2.33 -30.41 -0.58
CA ILE A 64 -3.48 -31.32 -0.53
C ILE A 64 -3.63 -32.06 -1.87
N ALA A 65 -3.53 -31.35 -2.99
CA ALA A 65 -3.57 -31.97 -4.31
C ALA A 65 -2.41 -32.97 -4.51
N LEU A 66 -1.20 -32.60 -4.10
CA LEU A 66 -0.03 -33.48 -4.15
C LEU A 66 -0.14 -34.68 -3.18
N GLU A 67 -0.85 -34.54 -2.06
CA GLU A 67 -1.13 -35.65 -1.15
C GLU A 67 -2.08 -36.66 -1.79
N ASN A 68 -3.13 -36.17 -2.46
CA ASN A 68 -4.10 -37.00 -3.17
C ASN A 68 -3.43 -37.88 -4.24
N MET A 69 -2.29 -37.45 -4.80
CA MET A 69 -1.47 -38.26 -5.72
C MET A 69 -0.95 -39.58 -5.14
N LYS A 70 -0.91 -39.69 -3.81
CA LYS A 70 -0.57 -40.95 -3.15
C LYS A 70 -1.64 -42.01 -3.34
N TYR A 71 -2.90 -41.60 -3.53
CA TYR A 71 -4.05 -42.51 -3.59
C TYR A 71 -4.65 -42.59 -5.00
N GLN A 72 -4.63 -41.50 -5.76
CA GLN A 72 -5.27 -41.38 -7.08
C GLN A 72 -4.39 -40.58 -8.04
N SER A 73 -4.67 -40.63 -9.34
CA SER A 73 -3.99 -39.73 -10.30
C SER A 73 -4.69 -38.38 -10.30
N LEU A 74 -3.93 -37.28 -10.30
CA LEU A 74 -4.46 -35.93 -10.47
C LEU A 74 -4.91 -35.79 -11.91
N ASP A 75 -6.08 -35.19 -12.09
CA ASP A 75 -6.49 -34.77 -13.42
C ASP A 75 -5.64 -33.57 -13.89
N ALA A 76 -5.60 -33.37 -15.21
CA ALA A 76 -4.83 -32.29 -15.82
C ALA A 76 -5.36 -30.89 -15.48
N ALA A 77 -6.65 -30.76 -15.16
CA ALA A 77 -7.29 -29.48 -14.85
C ALA A 77 -6.90 -28.99 -13.45
N GLU A 78 -6.86 -29.88 -12.47
CA GLU A 78 -6.38 -29.63 -11.12
C GLU A 78 -4.88 -29.35 -11.13
N MET A 79 -4.08 -30.09 -11.93
CA MET A 79 -2.66 -29.75 -12.11
C MET A 79 -2.49 -28.33 -12.66
N TYR A 80 -3.27 -27.95 -13.68
CA TYR A 80 -3.23 -26.61 -14.26
C TYR A 80 -3.67 -25.53 -13.28
N LYS A 81 -4.70 -25.78 -12.48
CA LYS A 81 -5.18 -24.87 -11.44
C LYS A 81 -4.09 -24.62 -10.38
N GLN A 82 -3.43 -25.68 -9.91
CA GLN A 82 -2.36 -25.56 -8.91
C GLN A 82 -1.07 -24.98 -9.51
N GLU A 83 -0.78 -25.24 -10.78
CA GLU A 83 0.28 -24.57 -11.56
C GLU A 83 0.03 -23.06 -11.60
N LEU A 84 -1.19 -22.64 -11.95
CA LEU A 84 -1.58 -21.24 -12.04
C LEU A 84 -1.45 -20.56 -10.67
N ASN A 85 -2.04 -21.15 -9.63
CA ASN A 85 -1.94 -20.64 -8.25
C ASN A 85 -0.46 -20.47 -7.82
N SER A 86 0.39 -21.47 -8.11
CA SER A 86 1.83 -21.40 -7.82
C SER A 86 2.55 -20.33 -8.63
N LYS A 87 2.17 -20.12 -9.90
CA LYS A 87 2.72 -19.07 -10.76
C LYS A 87 2.44 -17.67 -10.20
N TYR A 88 1.23 -17.39 -9.73
CA TYR A 88 0.90 -16.08 -9.17
C TYR A 88 1.47 -15.87 -7.76
N LEU A 89 1.55 -16.93 -6.95
CA LEU A 89 2.30 -16.91 -5.71
C LEU A 89 3.77 -16.55 -5.95
N LEU A 90 4.40 -17.16 -6.97
CA LEU A 90 5.76 -16.86 -7.37
C LEU A 90 5.90 -15.40 -7.78
N TYR A 91 4.99 -14.87 -8.61
CA TYR A 91 4.98 -13.46 -9.00
C TYR A 91 4.98 -12.53 -7.78
N VAL A 92 4.09 -12.77 -6.81
CA VAL A 92 4.03 -11.97 -5.57
C VAL A 92 5.31 -12.06 -4.74
N ILE A 93 5.90 -13.26 -4.60
CA ILE A 93 7.18 -13.43 -3.89
C ILE A 93 8.30 -12.67 -4.60
N MET A 94 8.31 -12.67 -5.93
CA MET A 94 9.30 -11.93 -6.71
C MET A 94 9.14 -10.42 -6.55
N LEU A 95 7.91 -9.89 -6.51
CA LEU A 95 7.67 -8.48 -6.18
C LEU A 95 8.16 -8.15 -4.76
N GLN A 96 7.89 -9.00 -3.77
CA GLN A 96 8.35 -8.81 -2.40
C GLN A 96 9.89 -8.83 -2.29
N LYS A 97 10.54 -9.71 -3.05
CA LYS A 97 12.00 -9.74 -3.20
C LYS A 97 12.53 -8.44 -3.79
N MET A 98 11.93 -7.93 -4.86
CA MET A 98 12.35 -6.69 -5.51
C MET A 98 12.20 -5.47 -4.60
N LEU A 99 11.15 -5.43 -3.78
CA LEU A 99 10.99 -4.42 -2.73
C LEU A 99 12.10 -4.52 -1.68
N ALA A 100 12.42 -5.73 -1.20
CA ALA A 100 13.51 -5.94 -0.26
C ALA A 100 14.90 -5.58 -0.84
N GLN A 101 15.08 -5.77 -2.15
CA GLN A 101 16.29 -5.37 -2.87
C GLN A 101 16.36 -3.87 -3.18
N LYS A 102 15.28 -3.12 -2.97
CA LYS A 102 15.10 -1.72 -3.36
C LYS A 102 15.22 -1.48 -4.88
N THR A 103 14.99 -2.52 -5.69
CA THR A 103 14.92 -2.41 -7.15
C THR A 103 13.65 -1.67 -7.58
N ILE A 104 12.59 -1.80 -6.78
CA ILE A 104 11.35 -1.03 -6.93
C ILE A 104 11.30 0.02 -5.82
N PRO A 105 11.09 1.31 -6.13
CA PRO A 105 10.94 2.33 -5.10
C PRO A 105 9.65 2.11 -4.30
N LEU A 106 9.69 2.41 -3.00
CA LEU A 106 8.50 2.41 -2.15
C LEU A 106 7.51 3.47 -2.65
N SER A 107 6.22 3.14 -2.63
CA SER A 107 5.17 3.98 -3.22
C SER A 107 4.98 5.24 -2.37
N THR A 108 5.39 6.41 -2.84
CA THR A 108 5.05 7.69 -2.18
C THR A 108 3.53 7.88 -2.27
N GLU A 109 2.85 8.06 -1.14
CA GLU A 109 1.44 8.44 -1.17
C GLU A 109 1.30 9.76 -1.93
N LYS A 110 0.65 9.72 -3.09
CA LYS A 110 -0.08 10.89 -3.56
C LYS A 110 -1.38 10.89 -2.77
N VAL A 111 -1.42 11.66 -1.68
CA VAL A 111 -2.66 11.99 -0.97
C VAL A 111 -3.63 12.48 -2.04
N LYS A 112 -4.72 11.75 -2.27
CA LYS A 112 -5.81 12.24 -3.11
C LYS A 112 -6.31 13.52 -2.45
N GLU A 113 -6.20 14.63 -3.17
CA GLU A 113 -6.82 15.89 -2.78
C GLU A 113 -8.33 15.67 -2.80
N SER A 114 -8.94 15.38 -1.66
CA SER A 114 -10.38 15.50 -1.50
C SER A 114 -10.68 16.98 -1.36
N ASP A 115 -11.25 17.58 -2.41
CA ASP A 115 -11.81 18.94 -2.44
C ASP A 115 -13.11 19.03 -1.60
N GLU A 116 -13.10 18.50 -0.38
CA GLU A 116 -14.21 18.69 0.55
C GLU A 116 -14.02 20.03 1.26
N SER A 117 -14.73 21.05 0.79
CA SER A 117 -14.84 22.33 1.48
C SER A 117 -15.47 22.09 2.85
N ILE A 118 -14.69 22.26 3.91
CA ILE A 118 -15.15 22.16 5.29
C ILE A 118 -16.18 23.29 5.54
N ASP A 119 -17.45 22.93 5.74
CA ASP A 119 -18.51 23.87 6.10
C ASP A 119 -18.51 24.11 7.62
N VAL A 120 -17.61 24.99 8.06
CA VAL A 120 -17.50 25.40 9.47
C VAL A 120 -17.88 26.88 9.62
N ASP A 121 -18.50 27.20 10.76
CA ASP A 121 -18.90 28.55 11.12
C ASP A 121 -17.68 29.47 11.31
N ILE A 122 -17.77 30.70 10.78
CA ILE A 122 -16.67 31.67 10.72
C ILE A 122 -16.25 32.11 12.13
N ASN A 123 -17.19 32.21 13.07
CA ASN A 123 -16.87 32.57 14.45
C ASN A 123 -15.98 31.51 15.12
N THR A 124 -16.22 30.23 14.81
CA THR A 124 -15.38 29.11 15.24
C THR A 124 -14.00 29.16 14.61
N ILE A 125 -13.90 29.49 13.31
CA ILE A 125 -12.62 29.66 12.61
C ILE A 125 -11.79 30.78 13.25
N ILE A 126 -12.41 31.92 13.56
CA ILE A 126 -11.72 33.07 14.16
C ILE A 126 -11.27 32.75 15.59
N GLN A 127 -12.10 32.08 16.38
CA GLN A 127 -11.74 31.67 17.74
C GLN A 127 -10.57 30.67 17.72
N ASP A 128 -10.63 29.66 16.87
CA ASP A 128 -9.59 28.64 16.73
C ASP A 128 -8.24 29.26 16.32
N ILE A 129 -8.25 30.18 15.35
CA ILE A 129 -7.02 30.91 14.95
C ILE A 129 -6.46 31.77 16.08
N ARG A 130 -7.31 32.43 16.88
CA ARG A 130 -6.86 33.22 18.04
C ARG A 130 -6.27 32.34 19.13
N GLU A 131 -6.89 31.20 19.41
CA GLU A 131 -6.37 30.22 20.37
C GLU A 131 -5.01 29.66 19.91
N ARG A 132 -4.86 29.38 18.61
CA ARG A 132 -3.59 28.92 18.01
C ARG A 132 -2.48 29.97 18.09
N ILE A 133 -2.81 31.22 17.79
CA ILE A 133 -1.86 32.35 17.90
C ILE A 133 -1.41 32.56 19.36
N ASN A 134 -2.30 32.32 20.33
CA ASN A 134 -1.96 32.42 21.75
C ASN A 134 -1.10 31.24 22.23
N ARG A 135 -1.27 30.04 21.66
CA ARG A 135 -0.46 28.86 21.96
C ARG A 135 0.91 28.89 21.28
N ASP A 136 0.99 29.40 20.05
CA ASP A 136 2.23 29.55 19.30
C ASP A 136 2.28 30.90 18.55
N PRO A 137 3.12 31.85 19.00
CA PRO A 137 3.31 33.13 18.32
C PRO A 137 3.89 33.01 16.91
N ALA A 138 4.59 31.90 16.59
CA ALA A 138 5.16 31.68 15.26
C ALA A 138 4.12 31.30 14.20
N SER A 139 2.95 30.81 14.62
CA SER A 139 1.81 30.51 13.75
C SER A 139 1.26 31.76 13.03
N LYS A 140 1.52 32.98 13.53
CA LYS A 140 1.26 34.24 12.82
C LYS A 140 2.01 34.36 11.48
N ASN A 141 3.11 33.62 11.31
CA ASN A 141 3.91 33.65 10.10
C ASN A 141 3.39 32.73 8.99
N ASN A 142 2.44 31.84 9.28
CA ASN A 142 1.84 30.96 8.28
C ASN A 142 1.07 31.80 7.22
N PRO A 143 1.33 31.61 5.91
CA PRO A 143 0.63 32.30 4.82
C PRO A 143 -0.90 32.23 4.90
N SER A 144 -1.46 31.09 5.31
CA SER A 144 -2.92 30.87 5.40
C SER A 144 -3.52 31.63 6.59
N VAL A 145 -2.84 31.66 7.73
CA VAL A 145 -3.24 32.48 8.90
C VAL A 145 -3.23 33.97 8.56
N LYS A 146 -2.20 34.45 7.85
CA LYS A 146 -2.11 35.86 7.41
C LYS A 146 -3.27 36.25 6.49
N LYS A 147 -3.61 35.39 5.53
CA LYS A 147 -4.75 35.62 4.63
C LYS A 147 -6.07 35.66 5.39
N ILE A 148 -6.29 34.77 6.36
CA ILE A 148 -7.53 34.79 7.16
C ILE A 148 -7.60 36.07 8.01
N LEU A 149 -6.52 36.47 8.68
CA LEU A 149 -6.49 37.73 9.46
C LEU A 149 -6.70 38.97 8.57
N MET A 150 -6.17 38.96 7.35
CA MET A 150 -6.42 40.03 6.37
C MET A 150 -7.91 40.11 5.98
N GLN A 151 -8.55 38.96 5.75
CA GLN A 151 -9.99 38.90 5.45
C GLN A 151 -10.84 39.32 6.65
N VAL A 152 -10.43 39.02 7.88
CA VAL A 152 -11.11 39.51 9.10
C VAL A 152 -11.01 41.04 9.22
N ASN A 153 -9.86 41.62 8.88
CA ASN A 153 -9.69 43.07 8.84
C ASN A 153 -10.48 43.72 7.70
N LEU A 154 -10.68 43.02 6.58
CA LEU A 154 -11.54 43.50 5.51
C LEU A 154 -13.01 43.47 5.95
N TYR A 155 -13.45 42.40 6.62
CA TYR A 155 -14.77 42.28 7.22
C TYR A 155 -15.07 43.44 8.19
N THR A 156 -14.16 43.76 9.11
CA THR A 156 -14.38 44.85 10.08
C THR A 156 -14.48 46.22 9.42
N LYS A 157 -13.71 46.47 8.35
CA LYS A 157 -13.77 47.70 7.56
C LYS A 157 -15.07 47.82 6.75
N GLU A 158 -15.52 46.74 6.11
CA GLU A 158 -16.79 46.74 5.38
C GLU A 158 -17.99 46.86 6.32
N HIS A 159 -17.89 46.25 7.51
CA HIS A 159 -18.91 46.39 8.55
C HIS A 159 -18.99 47.82 9.14
N SER A 160 -17.87 48.52 9.30
CA SER A 160 -17.88 49.93 9.72
C SER A 160 -18.46 50.84 8.64
N LYS A 161 -18.09 50.62 7.36
CA LYS A 161 -18.69 51.33 6.22
C LYS A 161 -20.20 51.10 6.13
N LEU A 162 -20.66 49.87 6.38
CA LEU A 162 -22.08 49.55 6.42
C LEU A 162 -22.78 50.34 7.52
N LYS A 163 -22.21 50.41 8.74
CA LYS A 163 -22.77 51.23 9.82
C LYS A 163 -22.86 52.71 9.46
N GLU A 164 -21.82 53.27 8.84
CA GLU A 164 -21.80 54.69 8.43
C GLU A 164 -22.82 54.98 7.33
N LEU A 165 -22.89 54.12 6.32
CA LEU A 165 -23.80 54.27 5.17
C LEU A 165 -25.26 53.98 5.56
N PHE A 166 -25.50 53.11 6.55
CA PHE A 166 -26.84 52.78 7.03
C PHE A 166 -27.60 54.02 7.53
N TYR A 167 -26.90 54.97 8.15
CA TYR A 167 -27.49 56.24 8.62
C TYR A 167 -27.70 57.28 7.50
N GLN A 168 -27.16 57.06 6.30
CA GLN A 168 -27.15 58.03 5.19
C GLN A 168 -27.98 57.60 3.97
N ILE A 169 -28.50 56.37 3.95
CA ILE A 169 -29.18 55.79 2.79
C ILE A 169 -30.69 56.11 2.80
N LYS A 170 -31.22 56.43 1.61
CA LYS A 170 -32.68 56.56 1.38
C LYS A 170 -33.35 55.17 1.39
N PRO A 171 -34.55 55.03 1.96
CA PRO A 171 -35.23 53.73 2.15
C PRO A 171 -35.39 52.93 0.85
N ASP A 172 -35.60 53.60 -0.29
CA ASP A 172 -35.80 52.95 -1.60
C ASP A 172 -34.55 52.23 -2.14
N LYS A 173 -33.34 52.59 -1.68
CA LYS A 173 -32.08 51.97 -2.14
C LYS A 173 -31.56 50.89 -1.19
N MET A 174 -32.20 50.74 -0.03
CA MET A 174 -31.71 49.90 1.06
C MET A 174 -31.57 48.43 0.66
N ALA A 175 -32.53 47.89 -0.10
CA ALA A 175 -32.50 46.51 -0.56
C ALA A 175 -31.33 46.20 -1.51
N ALA A 176 -31.03 47.12 -2.45
CA ALA A 176 -29.91 46.97 -3.38
C ALA A 176 -28.55 47.05 -2.66
N TYR A 177 -28.42 47.94 -1.67
CA TYR A 177 -27.23 48.02 -0.84
C TYR A 177 -27.01 46.73 -0.03
N LEU A 178 -28.05 46.23 0.64
CA LEU A 178 -27.95 44.99 1.41
C LEU A 178 -27.55 43.80 0.53
N SER A 179 -28.11 43.66 -0.67
CA SER A 179 -27.75 42.60 -1.61
C SER A 179 -26.27 42.64 -2.01
N ASN A 180 -25.72 43.84 -2.26
CA ASN A 180 -24.29 43.99 -2.59
C ASN A 180 -23.40 43.62 -1.39
N PHE A 181 -23.80 44.00 -0.18
CA PHE A 181 -23.05 43.64 1.02
C PHE A 181 -23.08 42.14 1.31
N VAL A 182 -24.23 41.47 1.10
CA VAL A 182 -24.33 40.00 1.23
C VAL A 182 -23.34 39.31 0.29
N GLN A 183 -23.26 39.73 -0.99
CA GLN A 183 -22.29 39.17 -1.94
C GLN A 183 -20.83 39.39 -1.52
N VAL A 184 -20.52 40.57 -0.97
CA VAL A 184 -19.19 40.87 -0.45
C VAL A 184 -18.87 40.00 0.77
N TYR A 185 -19.82 39.82 1.70
CA TYR A 185 -19.64 38.95 2.86
C TYR A 185 -19.48 37.48 2.45
N ASP A 186 -20.27 36.97 1.51
CA ASP A 186 -20.14 35.61 1.00
C ASP A 186 -18.77 35.36 0.34
N THR A 187 -18.24 36.37 -0.36
CA THR A 187 -16.90 36.31 -0.94
C THR A 187 -15.80 36.27 0.13
N ILE A 188 -15.96 37.09 1.18
CA ILE A 188 -15.03 37.12 2.31
C ILE A 188 -15.08 35.77 3.07
N PHE A 189 -16.26 35.24 3.34
CA PHE A 189 -16.45 34.00 4.09
C PHE A 189 -16.02 32.76 3.32
N SER A 190 -16.30 32.68 2.02
CA SER A 190 -15.78 31.60 1.16
C SER A 190 -14.25 31.61 1.10
N SER A 191 -13.63 32.79 1.06
CA SER A 191 -12.17 32.94 1.14
C SER A 191 -11.62 32.47 2.49
N MET A 192 -12.27 32.82 3.61
CA MET A 192 -11.86 32.37 4.94
C MET A 192 -11.94 30.84 5.07
N ARG A 193 -13.06 30.23 4.64
CA ARG A 193 -13.24 28.77 4.66
C ARG A 193 -12.17 28.04 3.85
N LYS A 194 -11.87 28.53 2.64
CA LYS A 194 -10.82 27.95 1.77
C LYS A 194 -9.43 28.00 2.42
N ASN A 195 -9.05 29.14 2.97
CA ASN A 195 -7.73 29.27 3.61
C ASN A 195 -7.66 28.47 4.92
N TYR A 196 -8.79 28.29 5.63
CA TYR A 196 -8.86 27.46 6.83
C TYR A 196 -8.74 25.97 6.49
N SER A 197 -9.44 25.48 5.46
CA SER A 197 -9.26 24.10 4.98
C SER A 197 -7.83 23.83 4.52
N GLU A 198 -7.19 24.80 3.86
CA GLU A 198 -5.77 24.69 3.48
C GLU A 198 -4.85 24.59 4.71
N LEU A 199 -5.13 25.34 5.77
CA LEU A 199 -4.37 25.29 7.02
C LEU A 199 -4.50 23.95 7.74
N ILE A 200 -5.73 23.45 7.91
CA ILE A 200 -5.98 22.13 8.50
C ILE A 200 -5.30 21.04 7.67
N ARG A 201 -5.36 21.15 6.33
CA ARG A 201 -4.67 20.22 5.43
C ARG A 201 -3.16 20.26 5.61
N GLU A 202 -2.55 21.44 5.71
CA GLU A 202 -1.10 21.58 5.94
C GLU A 202 -0.66 20.98 7.27
N GLU A 203 -1.48 21.11 8.31
CA GLU A 203 -1.21 20.56 9.63
C GLU A 203 -1.38 19.03 9.64
N GLU A 204 -2.47 18.51 9.08
CA GLU A 204 -2.62 17.07 8.89
C GLU A 204 -1.46 16.47 8.09
N LEU A 205 -0.98 17.18 7.06
CA LEU A 205 0.18 16.75 6.27
C LEU A 205 1.48 16.77 7.10
N LYS A 206 1.64 17.72 8.03
CA LYS A 206 2.81 17.79 8.92
C LYS A 206 2.76 16.72 9.99
N GLU A 207 1.59 16.49 10.59
CA GLU A 207 1.38 15.43 11.59
C GLU A 207 1.55 14.04 10.97
N LYS A 208 0.98 13.79 9.77
CA LYS A 208 1.18 12.54 9.01
C LYS A 208 2.65 12.34 8.63
N LYS A 209 3.36 13.39 8.20
CA LYS A 209 4.81 13.31 7.90
C LYS A 209 5.67 13.06 9.13
N GLN A 210 5.27 13.54 10.30
CA GLN A 210 5.96 13.26 11.57
C GLN A 210 5.64 11.85 12.11
N GLN A 211 4.47 11.29 11.80
CA GLN A 211 4.05 9.94 12.22
C GLN A 211 4.47 8.80 11.28
N GLU A 212 4.56 9.02 9.96
CA GLU A 212 4.95 7.97 9.00
C GLU A 212 6.47 7.85 8.83
N VAL A 213 7.16 7.46 9.89
CA VAL A 213 8.47 6.83 9.71
C VAL A 213 8.24 5.45 9.08
N ARG A 214 8.33 5.35 7.75
CA ARG A 214 8.16 4.09 7.01
C ARG A 214 9.18 3.08 7.49
N VAL A 215 8.70 2.02 8.15
CA VAL A 215 9.52 0.98 8.76
C VAL A 215 10.40 0.29 7.69
N LEU A 216 9.84 0.05 6.51
CA LEU A 216 10.55 -0.51 5.35
C LEU A 216 11.73 0.33 4.87
N SER A 217 11.71 1.65 5.10
CA SER A 217 12.80 2.54 4.68
C SER A 217 14.01 2.47 5.62
N LEU A 218 13.77 2.17 6.90
CA LEU A 218 14.78 2.18 7.96
C LEU A 218 15.42 0.82 8.22
N ILE A 219 14.75 -0.26 7.80
CA ILE A 219 15.17 -1.61 8.11
C ILE A 219 16.19 -2.15 7.08
N PRO A 220 17.26 -2.85 7.51
CA PRO A 220 18.13 -3.58 6.60
C PRO A 220 17.46 -4.84 6.03
N MET A 221 17.08 -4.78 4.76
CA MET A 221 16.27 -5.82 4.07
C MET A 221 17.07 -6.96 3.44
N LYS A 222 18.41 -6.92 3.52
CA LYS A 222 19.29 -7.92 2.87
C LYS A 222 19.01 -9.34 3.34
N ALA A 223 18.78 -9.54 4.64
CA ALA A 223 18.48 -10.87 5.19
C ALA A 223 17.13 -11.42 4.69
N LEU A 224 16.13 -10.56 4.47
CA LEU A 224 14.85 -10.98 3.90
C LEU A 224 14.96 -11.36 2.42
N THR A 225 15.85 -10.70 1.68
CA THR A 225 16.08 -10.98 0.25
C THR A 225 16.53 -12.42 0.01
N GLU A 226 17.41 -12.96 0.85
CA GLU A 226 17.87 -14.35 0.75
C GLU A 226 16.73 -15.34 1.00
N ILE A 227 15.86 -15.03 1.96
CA ILE A 227 14.67 -15.84 2.27
C ILE A 227 13.69 -15.82 1.11
N TYR A 228 13.38 -14.65 0.55
CA TYR A 228 12.51 -14.54 -0.62
C TYR A 228 13.08 -15.25 -1.84
N THR A 229 14.40 -15.29 -2.00
CA THR A 229 15.04 -16.06 -3.06
C THR A 229 14.84 -17.57 -2.86
N ARG A 230 14.98 -18.08 -1.63
CA ARG A 230 14.71 -19.48 -1.30
C ARG A 230 13.23 -19.84 -1.53
N GLN A 231 12.32 -18.98 -1.06
CA GLN A 231 10.88 -19.13 -1.29
C GLN A 231 10.54 -19.16 -2.78
N ALA A 232 11.05 -18.19 -3.55
CA ALA A 232 10.81 -18.10 -4.99
C ALA A 232 11.32 -19.35 -5.73
N LYS A 233 12.52 -19.83 -5.39
CA LYS A 233 13.07 -21.06 -5.99
C LYS A 233 12.20 -22.29 -5.67
N ALA A 234 11.72 -22.40 -4.44
CA ALA A 234 10.83 -23.49 -4.03
C ALA A 234 9.48 -23.46 -4.77
N VAL A 235 8.84 -22.28 -4.85
CA VAL A 235 7.56 -22.13 -5.56
C VAL A 235 7.72 -22.28 -7.07
N SER A 236 8.82 -21.79 -7.64
CA SER A 236 9.18 -22.03 -9.05
C SER A 236 9.31 -23.54 -9.32
N ARG A 237 9.99 -24.28 -8.43
CA ARG A 237 10.08 -25.75 -8.56
C ARG A 237 8.71 -26.41 -8.55
N ILE A 238 7.80 -25.99 -7.66
CA ILE A 238 6.41 -26.49 -7.62
C ILE A 238 5.73 -26.25 -8.96
N SER A 239 5.70 -25.00 -9.42
CA SER A 239 5.02 -24.59 -10.65
C SER A 239 5.55 -25.35 -11.87
N SER A 240 6.89 -25.41 -12.01
CA SER A 240 7.56 -26.11 -13.12
C SER A 240 7.32 -27.61 -13.09
N THR A 241 7.30 -28.22 -11.90
CA THR A 241 7.05 -29.65 -11.74
C THR A 241 5.61 -30.01 -12.13
N LEU A 242 4.62 -29.20 -11.70
CA LEU A 242 3.22 -29.39 -12.07
C LEU A 242 3.01 -29.22 -13.58
N ARG A 243 3.64 -28.20 -14.17
CA ARG A 243 3.59 -27.96 -15.62
C ARG A 243 4.20 -29.12 -16.41
N TYR A 244 5.37 -29.61 -15.98
CA TYR A 244 6.01 -30.77 -16.58
C TYR A 244 5.13 -32.02 -16.44
N ALA A 245 4.59 -32.27 -15.25
CA ALA A 245 3.75 -33.44 -15.00
C ALA A 245 2.48 -33.44 -15.86
N ARG A 246 1.88 -32.27 -16.08
CA ARG A 246 0.73 -32.08 -16.96
C ARG A 246 1.06 -32.31 -18.43
N ALA A 247 2.27 -31.92 -18.88
CA ALA A 247 2.71 -32.09 -20.26
C ALA A 247 3.02 -33.56 -20.60
N GLU A 248 3.78 -34.25 -19.74
CA GLU A 248 4.24 -35.62 -19.97
C GLU A 248 3.13 -36.68 -19.81
N LYS A 249 2.12 -36.42 -18.98
CA LYS A 249 0.94 -37.29 -18.70
C LYS A 249 1.24 -38.69 -18.11
N TYR A 250 2.43 -39.25 -18.29
CA TYR A 250 2.82 -40.60 -17.85
C TYR A 250 4.09 -40.55 -16.98
N LYS A 251 4.21 -41.49 -16.02
CA LYS A 251 5.40 -41.70 -15.15
C LYS A 251 5.84 -40.49 -14.30
N THR A 252 4.93 -39.55 -14.02
CA THR A 252 5.24 -38.30 -13.26
C THR A 252 4.99 -38.42 -11.76
N ARG A 253 4.37 -39.51 -11.30
CA ARG A 253 4.00 -39.74 -9.89
C ARG A 253 5.17 -39.64 -8.93
N GLU A 254 6.32 -40.21 -9.27
CA GLU A 254 7.51 -40.20 -8.40
C GLU A 254 8.01 -38.77 -8.13
N ILE A 255 8.02 -37.92 -9.17
CA ILE A 255 8.47 -36.53 -9.06
C ILE A 255 7.49 -35.71 -8.21
N LEU A 256 6.18 -35.94 -8.37
CA LEU A 256 5.14 -35.27 -7.59
C LEU A 256 5.14 -35.73 -6.11
N VAL A 257 5.36 -37.02 -5.85
CA VAL A 257 5.51 -37.53 -4.48
C VAL A 257 6.77 -36.97 -3.82
N LYS A 258 7.88 -36.85 -4.56
CA LYS A 258 9.09 -36.19 -4.05
C LYS A 258 8.82 -34.73 -3.68
N LEU A 259 8.11 -34.00 -4.54
CA LEU A 259 7.71 -32.61 -4.28
C LEU A 259 6.83 -32.50 -3.03
N PHE A 260 5.92 -33.44 -2.81
CA PHE A 260 5.12 -33.50 -1.59
C PHE A 260 5.96 -33.76 -0.34
N ASN A 261 6.93 -34.67 -0.41
CA ASN A 261 7.80 -34.96 0.72
C ASN A 261 8.64 -33.73 1.14
N ASP A 262 8.93 -32.82 0.20
CA ASP A 262 9.61 -31.56 0.48
C ASP A 262 8.71 -30.49 1.15
N ARG A 263 7.40 -30.76 1.38
CA ARG A 263 6.42 -29.77 1.91
C ARG A 263 6.89 -29.07 3.17
N GLU A 264 7.49 -29.80 4.11
CA GLU A 264 7.90 -29.25 5.41
C GLU A 264 9.06 -28.27 5.24
N SER A 265 10.01 -28.60 4.36
CA SER A 265 11.11 -27.73 3.99
C SER A 265 10.60 -26.44 3.34
N ILE A 266 9.61 -26.55 2.43
CA ILE A 266 9.01 -25.40 1.75
C ILE A 266 8.26 -24.52 2.75
N LEU A 267 7.40 -25.08 3.59
CA LEU A 267 6.67 -24.32 4.61
C LEU A 267 7.59 -23.70 5.67
N LYS A 268 8.72 -24.36 5.97
CA LYS A 268 9.75 -23.80 6.86
C LYS A 268 10.32 -22.50 6.32
N THR A 269 10.46 -22.33 5.00
CA THR A 269 10.94 -21.05 4.43
C THR A 269 10.01 -19.86 4.73
N ILE A 270 8.72 -20.11 4.97
CA ILE A 270 7.76 -19.07 5.41
C ILE A 270 7.91 -18.79 6.91
N LYS A 271 8.17 -19.82 7.72
CA LYS A 271 8.47 -19.64 9.16
C LYS A 271 9.78 -18.86 9.35
N ASP A 272 10.82 -19.17 8.57
CA ASP A 272 12.09 -18.45 8.56
C ASP A 272 11.91 -16.95 8.27
N GLU A 273 10.95 -16.57 7.42
CA GLU A 273 10.59 -15.16 7.16
C GLU A 273 10.07 -14.46 8.41
N GLU A 274 9.17 -15.11 9.16
CA GLU A 274 8.61 -14.55 10.40
C GLU A 274 9.68 -14.39 11.47
N GLU A 275 10.52 -15.41 11.66
CA GLU A 275 11.64 -15.37 12.61
C GLU A 275 12.67 -14.30 12.24
N THR A 276 13.00 -14.18 10.96
CA THR A 276 13.99 -13.21 10.49
C THR A 276 13.45 -11.79 10.58
N SER A 277 12.17 -11.59 10.26
CA SER A 277 11.49 -10.30 10.46
C SER A 277 11.52 -9.89 11.95
N GLY A 278 11.28 -10.83 12.86
CA GLY A 278 11.41 -10.60 14.31
C GLY A 278 12.82 -10.22 14.74
N LYS A 279 13.85 -10.95 14.26
CA LYS A 279 15.27 -10.66 14.55
C LYS A 279 15.70 -9.30 14.02
N ILE A 280 15.21 -8.91 12.85
CA ILE A 280 15.46 -7.61 12.25
C ILE A 280 14.83 -6.50 13.11
N CYS A 281 13.55 -6.64 13.48
CA CYS A 281 12.88 -5.71 14.38
C CYS A 281 13.59 -5.57 15.73
N ALA A 282 14.11 -6.67 16.30
CA ALA A 282 14.91 -6.63 17.54
C ALA A 282 16.18 -5.78 17.38
N ARG A 283 16.88 -5.90 16.25
CA ARG A 283 18.11 -5.15 15.96
C ARG A 283 17.84 -3.67 15.66
N THR A 284 16.71 -3.37 15.03
CA THR A 284 16.35 -2.01 14.61
C THR A 284 15.51 -1.27 15.68
N ALA A 285 15.15 -1.92 16.79
CA ALA A 285 14.41 -1.31 17.91
C ALA A 285 15.09 -0.05 18.47
N ALA A 286 16.43 0.00 18.48
CA ALA A 286 17.19 1.18 18.90
C ALA A 286 17.06 2.37 17.93
N VAL A 287 16.83 2.11 16.64
CA VAL A 287 16.68 3.12 15.58
C VAL A 287 15.24 3.61 15.49
N LEU A 288 14.27 2.76 15.82
CA LEU A 288 12.82 3.01 15.67
C LEU A 288 12.18 3.79 16.84
N LYS A 289 12.95 4.53 17.65
CA LYS A 289 12.49 5.44 18.73
C LYS A 289 11.18 4.98 19.43
N GLY A 290 11.24 3.89 20.20
CA GLY A 290 10.18 3.52 21.14
C GLY A 290 9.09 2.58 20.62
N LEU A 291 9.20 2.05 19.38
CA LEU A 291 8.34 0.96 18.92
C LEU A 291 8.65 -0.35 19.64
N SER A 292 7.64 -1.00 20.22
CA SER A 292 7.79 -2.34 20.77
C SER A 292 8.10 -3.36 19.66
N LEU A 293 8.72 -4.50 20.02
CA LEU A 293 9.04 -5.57 19.06
C LEU A 293 7.79 -6.04 18.29
N ASN A 294 6.67 -6.19 18.99
CA ASN A 294 5.41 -6.65 18.41
C ASN A 294 4.82 -5.62 17.44
N GLU A 295 4.88 -4.33 17.76
CA GLU A 295 4.41 -3.28 16.87
C GLU A 295 5.31 -3.13 15.64
N CYS A 296 6.63 -3.27 15.77
CA CYS A 296 7.54 -3.29 14.62
C CYS A 296 7.19 -4.43 13.66
N SER A 297 7.01 -5.64 14.19
CA SER A 297 6.67 -6.81 13.37
C SER A 297 5.31 -6.63 12.67
N LYS A 298 4.31 -6.12 13.40
CA LYS A 298 2.98 -5.84 12.83
C LYS A 298 3.03 -4.76 11.75
N LYS A 299 3.71 -3.64 12.00
CA LYS A 299 3.89 -2.56 11.02
C LYS A 299 4.65 -3.04 9.79
N LEU A 300 5.72 -3.81 9.97
CA LEU A 300 6.50 -4.37 8.86
C LEU A 300 5.63 -5.25 7.95
N LYS A 301 4.83 -6.16 8.53
CA LYS A 301 3.89 -7.00 7.78
C LYS A 301 2.84 -6.17 7.03
N GLN A 302 2.29 -5.15 7.69
CA GLN A 302 1.29 -4.26 7.10
C GLN A 302 1.86 -3.41 5.96
N GLU A 303 3.05 -2.85 6.12
CA GLU A 303 3.71 -2.07 5.07
C GLU A 303 4.06 -2.93 3.86
N PHE A 304 4.59 -4.14 4.06
CA PHE A 304 4.82 -5.07 2.95
C PHE A 304 3.53 -5.44 2.22
N LYS A 305 2.48 -5.79 2.97
CA LYS A 305 1.15 -6.08 2.41
C LYS A 305 0.67 -4.90 1.56
N ARG A 306 0.76 -3.69 2.11
CA ARG A 306 0.34 -2.46 1.45
C ARG A 306 1.11 -2.19 0.16
N GLU A 307 2.44 -2.26 0.18
CA GLU A 307 3.26 -1.99 -1.01
C GLU A 307 2.99 -3.04 -2.11
N ILE A 308 2.82 -4.31 -1.75
CA ILE A 308 2.44 -5.34 -2.72
C ILE A 308 1.06 -5.06 -3.33
N LEU A 309 0.08 -4.67 -2.52
CA LEU A 309 -1.25 -4.30 -3.03
C LEU A 309 -1.17 -3.13 -4.03
N ILE A 310 -0.38 -2.09 -3.73
CA ILE A 310 -0.19 -0.96 -4.64
C ILE A 310 0.45 -1.42 -5.96
N LEU A 311 1.45 -2.30 -5.91
CA LEU A 311 2.08 -2.84 -7.11
C LEU A 311 1.11 -3.68 -7.94
N LEU A 312 0.30 -4.53 -7.31
CA LEU A 312 -0.71 -5.33 -8.01
C LEU A 312 -1.82 -4.45 -8.61
N GLU A 313 -2.25 -3.41 -7.90
CA GLU A 313 -3.21 -2.43 -8.42
C GLU A 313 -2.63 -1.63 -9.60
N LYS A 314 -1.33 -1.32 -9.57
CA LYS A 314 -0.62 -0.72 -10.70
C LYS A 314 -0.60 -1.67 -11.89
N THR A 315 -0.22 -2.93 -11.70
CA THR A 315 -0.26 -3.97 -12.73
C THR A 315 -1.65 -4.11 -13.33
N LEU A 316 -2.70 -4.08 -12.50
CA LEU A 316 -4.09 -4.19 -12.96
C LEU A 316 -4.49 -3.03 -13.88
N LYS A 317 -4.07 -1.79 -13.55
CA LYS A 317 -4.33 -0.59 -14.37
C LYS A 317 -3.57 -0.59 -15.69
N GLU A 318 -2.43 -1.25 -15.78
CA GLU A 318 -1.64 -1.33 -17.02
C GLU A 318 -2.19 -2.39 -17.99
N ILE A 319 -2.97 -3.36 -17.49
CA ILE A 319 -3.52 -4.47 -18.28
C ILE A 319 -4.99 -4.22 -18.70
N THR A 320 -5.70 -3.34 -17.98
CA THR A 320 -7.10 -2.97 -18.25
C THR A 320 -7.17 -1.74 -19.14
#